data_AF-A0A7R9A1A1-F1
#
_entry.id   AF-A0A7R9A1A1-F1
#
_cell.length_a   1.000
_cell.length_b   1.000
_cell.length_c   1.000
_cell.angle_alpha   90.00
_cell.angle_beta   90.00
_cell.angle_gamma   90.00
#
_symmetry.space_group_name_H-M   'P 1'
#
loop_
_entity.id
_entity.type
_entity.pdbx_description
1 polymer ?
#
loop_
_entity_poly.entity_id
_entity_poly.type
_entity_poly.pdbx_seq_one_letter_code
_entity_poly.pdbx_strand_id
1 'polypeptide(L)'
;SFHSSGEIHACLVEGLKSAGLPSDAIQLVPTRDRQAVSEMLAMTDYIDVIVPRGGKGLVGLVQREARVPVFAHLEGIVHIYIDKAADPIKALDIVLNAKTRRTGICGAAECLLIHHDVVDTIGQGVVRALLDSGVEVRAGETLRAIVGTEAATENDWGREYLDMIIAARVIDDIDAAIAHIRQYGSNHTDCIVTEDDAAAEHFFQR
;
A
#
# COMPACT_ATOMS: atom_id res chain seq x y z
N SER A 1 23.66 -4.34 -8.18
CA SER A 1 23.57 -3.28 -7.17
C SER A 1 24.91 -2.96 -6.53
N PHE A 2 25.66 -3.93 -5.98
CA PHE A 2 26.91 -3.67 -5.22
C PHE A 2 27.90 -2.70 -5.89
N HIS A 3 28.23 -2.89 -7.17
CA HIS A 3 29.13 -1.98 -7.90
C HIS A 3 28.58 -0.55 -7.95
N SER A 4 27.31 -0.39 -8.34
CA SER A 4 26.65 0.92 -8.38
C SER A 4 26.63 1.61 -7.01
N SER A 5 26.33 0.86 -5.93
CA SER A 5 26.35 1.41 -4.57
C SER A 5 27.75 1.85 -4.14
N GLY A 6 28.79 1.13 -4.55
CA GLY A 6 30.19 1.50 -4.28
C GLY A 6 30.58 2.81 -4.96
N GLU A 7 30.26 2.97 -6.25
CA GLU A 7 30.55 4.22 -6.98
C GLU A 7 29.78 5.41 -6.40
N ILE A 8 28.51 5.22 -6.05
CA ILE A 8 27.71 6.27 -5.40
C ILE A 8 28.31 6.65 -4.04
N HIS A 9 28.73 5.66 -3.24
CA HIS A 9 29.40 5.91 -1.95
C HIS A 9 30.69 6.72 -2.13
N ALA A 10 31.51 6.40 -3.14
CA ALA A 10 32.73 7.14 -3.43
C ALA A 10 32.45 8.62 -3.73
N CYS A 11 31.44 8.91 -4.56
CA CYS A 11 31.00 10.29 -4.83
C CYS A 11 30.48 11.00 -3.57
N LEU A 12 29.73 10.32 -2.71
CA LEU A 12 29.25 10.89 -1.45
C LEU A 12 30.41 11.26 -0.52
N VAL A 13 31.42 10.39 -0.40
CA VAL A 13 32.63 10.64 0.40
C VAL A 13 33.44 11.82 -0.14
N GLU A 14 33.55 11.97 -1.46
CA GLU A 14 34.18 13.14 -2.08
C GLU A 14 33.45 14.45 -1.72
N GLY A 15 32.12 14.44 -1.73
CA GLY A 15 31.29 15.56 -1.29
C GLY A 15 31.52 15.92 0.18
N LEU A 16 31.56 14.92 1.08
CA LEU A 16 31.85 15.14 2.51
C LEU A 16 33.19 15.82 2.72
N LYS A 17 34.24 15.34 2.05
CA LYS A 17 35.60 15.91 2.14
C LYS A 17 35.63 17.36 1.65
N SER A 18 34.99 17.64 0.52
CA SER A 18 34.91 19.00 -0.04
C SER A 18 34.18 19.97 0.89
N ALA A 19 33.22 19.47 1.68
CA ALA A 19 32.49 20.24 2.69
C ALA A 19 33.20 20.32 4.06
N GLY A 20 34.36 19.69 4.23
CA GLY A 20 35.07 19.63 5.52
C GLY A 20 34.39 18.75 6.59
N LEU A 21 33.54 17.80 6.16
CA LEU A 21 32.83 16.86 7.04
C LEU A 21 33.61 15.53 7.22
N PRO A 22 33.38 14.78 8.31
CA PRO A 22 34.00 13.48 8.51
C PRO A 22 33.63 12.50 7.39
N SER A 23 34.63 11.85 6.79
CA SER A 23 34.40 10.92 5.66
C SER A 23 33.66 9.64 6.05
N ASP A 24 33.71 9.28 7.33
CA ASP A 24 33.04 8.15 7.95
C ASP A 24 31.59 8.46 8.39
N ALA A 25 31.09 9.68 8.12
CA ALA A 25 29.69 10.03 8.34
C ALA A 25 28.74 9.23 7.42
N ILE A 26 29.23 8.71 6.29
CA ILE A 26 28.50 7.81 5.40
C ILE A 26 29.35 6.56 5.19
N GLN A 27 28.85 5.42 5.65
CA GLN A 27 29.55 4.13 5.56
C GLN A 27 28.75 3.13 4.73
N LEU A 28 29.46 2.28 4.00
CA LEU A 28 28.90 1.12 3.32
C LEU A 28 29.29 -0.13 4.10
N VAL A 29 28.32 -1.01 4.37
CA VAL A 29 28.60 -2.32 4.98
C VAL A 29 29.54 -3.10 4.04
N PRO A 30 30.76 -3.48 4.48
CA PRO A 30 31.81 -3.99 3.60
C PRO A 30 31.64 -5.48 3.24
N THR A 31 30.40 -5.97 3.24
CA THR A 31 30.07 -7.36 2.91
C THR A 31 28.72 -7.46 2.22
N ARG A 32 28.55 -8.52 1.44
CA ARG A 32 27.27 -8.89 0.80
C ARG A 32 26.54 -9.99 1.57
N ASP A 33 27.14 -10.48 2.66
CA ASP A 33 26.55 -11.53 3.49
C ASP A 33 25.29 -11.00 4.18
N ARG A 34 24.20 -11.77 4.09
CA ARG A 34 22.94 -11.43 4.76
C ARG A 34 23.04 -11.52 6.27
N GLN A 35 24.00 -12.29 6.81
CA GLN A 35 24.22 -12.37 8.24
C GLN A 35 24.53 -10.99 8.85
N ALA A 36 25.18 -10.10 8.10
CA ALA A 36 25.45 -8.74 8.54
C ALA A 36 24.17 -7.97 8.91
N VAL A 37 23.05 -8.25 8.25
CA VAL A 37 21.76 -7.63 8.59
C VAL A 37 21.33 -8.04 9.99
N SER A 38 21.32 -9.34 10.30
CA SER A 38 20.93 -9.82 11.63
C SER A 38 21.83 -9.31 12.75
N GLU A 39 23.15 -9.19 12.50
CA GLU A 39 24.07 -8.57 13.46
C GLU A 39 23.69 -7.10 13.71
N MET A 40 23.51 -6.30 12.65
CA MET A 40 23.15 -4.88 12.76
C MET A 40 21.84 -4.65 13.52
N LEU A 41 20.85 -5.53 13.33
CA LEU A 41 19.57 -5.46 14.04
C LEU A 41 19.71 -5.54 15.58
N ALA A 42 20.83 -6.05 16.09
CA ALA A 42 21.12 -6.18 17.51
C ALA A 42 22.15 -5.15 18.05
N MET A 43 22.75 -4.31 17.18
CA MET A 43 23.81 -3.37 17.56
C MET A 43 23.29 -2.08 18.22
N THR A 44 22.50 -2.21 19.30
CA THR A 44 21.86 -1.07 20.00
C THR A 44 22.83 -0.04 20.56
N ASP A 45 24.09 -0.42 20.79
CA ASP A 45 25.13 0.49 21.29
C ASP A 45 25.73 1.38 20.19
N TYR A 46 25.48 1.06 18.91
CA TYR A 46 26.12 1.69 17.76
C TYR A 46 25.12 2.22 16.72
N ILE A 47 23.90 1.68 16.69
CA ILE A 47 22.87 2.02 15.71
C ILE A 47 21.63 2.47 16.45
N ASP A 48 21.29 3.75 16.33
CA ASP A 48 20.10 4.33 16.95
C ASP A 48 18.82 3.94 16.21
N VAL A 49 18.89 3.76 14.89
CA VAL A 49 17.72 3.47 14.05
C VAL A 49 18.07 2.71 12.77
N ILE A 50 17.19 1.81 12.36
CA ILE A 50 17.26 1.10 11.07
C ILE A 50 16.02 1.39 10.22
N VAL A 51 16.24 1.69 8.95
CA VAL A 51 15.19 1.92 7.95
C VAL A 51 15.25 0.82 6.89
N PRO A 52 14.57 -0.32 7.08
CA PRO A 52 14.58 -1.40 6.10
C PRO A 52 13.85 -0.97 4.82
N ARG A 53 14.50 -1.18 3.67
CA ARG A 53 13.89 -1.03 2.35
C ARG A 53 14.02 -2.34 1.60
N GLY A 54 12.89 -3.02 1.38
CA GLY A 54 12.86 -4.32 0.71
C GLY A 54 11.48 -4.97 0.79
N GLY A 55 11.36 -6.19 0.28
CA GLY A 55 10.10 -6.93 0.30
C GLY A 55 9.75 -7.51 1.68
N LYS A 56 8.58 -8.14 1.77
CA LYS A 56 7.98 -8.71 3.00
C LYS A 56 8.96 -9.59 3.80
N GLY A 57 9.81 -10.37 3.13
CA GLY A 57 10.79 -11.22 3.80
C GLY A 57 11.84 -10.44 4.61
N LEU A 58 12.34 -9.31 4.10
CA LEU A 58 13.28 -8.47 4.85
C LEU A 58 12.54 -7.75 5.99
N VAL A 59 11.37 -7.17 5.71
CA VAL A 59 10.62 -6.43 6.74
C VAL A 59 10.19 -7.36 7.88
N GLY A 60 9.71 -8.57 7.57
CA GLY A 60 9.36 -9.58 8.57
C GLY A 60 10.56 -10.12 9.35
N LEU A 61 11.75 -10.19 8.74
CA LEU A 61 13.00 -10.46 9.47
C LEU A 61 13.28 -9.35 10.48
N VAL A 62 13.24 -8.10 10.03
CA VAL A 62 13.49 -6.93 10.88
C VAL A 62 12.48 -6.85 12.03
N GLN A 63 11.19 -7.01 11.78
CA GLN A 63 10.17 -6.99 12.85
C GLN A 63 10.37 -8.09 13.90
N ARG A 64 10.88 -9.26 13.50
CA ARG A 64 11.10 -10.39 14.42
C ARG A 64 12.36 -10.25 15.25
N GLU A 65 13.43 -9.73 14.65
CA GLU A 65 14.79 -9.81 15.22
C GLU A 65 15.35 -8.46 15.68
N ALA A 66 14.79 -7.33 15.25
CA ALA A 66 15.29 -6.01 15.61
C ALA A 66 15.18 -5.74 17.11
N ARG A 67 16.32 -5.39 17.68
CA ARG A 67 16.43 -4.74 19.00
C ARG A 67 16.64 -3.24 18.85
N VAL A 68 17.33 -2.84 17.78
CA VAL A 68 17.46 -1.46 17.34
C VAL A 68 16.08 -0.91 16.93
N PRO A 69 15.71 0.33 17.28
CA PRO A 69 14.50 0.98 16.78
C PRO A 69 14.39 0.95 15.25
N VAL A 70 13.18 0.68 14.73
CA VAL A 70 12.95 0.51 13.28
C VAL A 70 11.80 1.38 12.80
N PHE A 71 12.01 2.04 11.66
CA PHE A 71 10.93 2.63 10.86
C PHE A 71 10.58 1.73 9.67
N ALA A 72 9.50 0.97 9.78
CA ALA A 72 9.04 0.05 8.74
C ALA A 72 7.52 0.06 8.59
N HIS A 73 7.06 -0.16 7.37
CA HIS A 73 5.69 -0.52 7.03
C HIS A 73 5.70 -1.93 6.42
N LEU A 74 4.79 -2.80 6.85
CA LEU A 74 4.80 -4.22 6.46
C LEU A 74 4.13 -4.43 5.10
N GLU A 75 2.92 -3.90 4.94
CA GLU A 75 2.07 -4.08 3.76
C GLU A 75 1.30 -2.80 3.47
N GLY A 76 0.93 -2.60 2.22
CA GLY A 76 0.09 -1.51 1.74
C GLY A 76 -1.25 -2.02 1.22
N ILE A 77 -2.14 -2.44 2.12
CA ILE A 77 -3.50 -2.86 1.76
C ILE A 77 -4.37 -1.60 1.78
N VAL A 78 -4.46 -0.94 0.63
CA VAL A 78 -5.18 0.33 0.46
C VAL A 78 -6.62 0.08 0.07
N HIS A 79 -7.56 0.60 0.85
CA HIS A 79 -8.98 0.59 0.52
C HIS A 79 -9.43 1.91 -0.10
N ILE A 80 -10.35 1.81 -1.06
CA ILE A 80 -11.16 2.94 -1.51
C ILE A 80 -12.62 2.61 -1.27
N TYR A 81 -13.32 3.47 -0.55
CA TYR A 81 -14.75 3.39 -0.32
C TYR A 81 -15.48 4.45 -1.16
N ILE A 82 -16.32 4.00 -2.09
CA ILE A 82 -17.23 4.86 -2.85
C ILE A 82 -18.52 4.98 -2.05
N ASP A 83 -18.74 6.17 -1.49
CA ASP A 83 -19.92 6.51 -0.71
C ASP A 83 -21.16 6.76 -1.58
N LYS A 84 -22.35 6.72 -0.98
CA LYS A 84 -23.61 7.01 -1.67
C LYS A 84 -23.69 8.41 -2.28
N ALA A 85 -22.96 9.39 -1.73
CA ALA A 85 -22.90 10.75 -2.24
C ALA A 85 -21.68 11.01 -3.15
N ALA A 86 -21.00 9.97 -3.63
CA ALA A 86 -19.86 10.11 -4.52
C ALA A 86 -20.23 10.76 -5.87
N ASP A 87 -19.40 11.69 -6.34
CA ASP A 87 -19.44 12.13 -7.73
C ASP A 87 -18.96 11.00 -8.67
N PRO A 88 -19.74 10.60 -9.68
CA PRO A 88 -19.41 9.47 -10.55
C PRO A 88 -18.09 9.61 -11.32
N ILE A 89 -17.76 10.83 -11.76
CA ILE A 89 -16.57 11.09 -12.58
C ILE A 89 -15.34 11.06 -11.67
N LYS A 90 -15.40 11.74 -10.51
CA LYS A 90 -14.31 11.70 -9.54
C LYS A 90 -14.05 10.28 -9.04
N ALA A 91 -15.09 9.51 -8.73
CA ALA A 91 -14.96 8.13 -8.28
C ALA A 91 -14.22 7.26 -9.32
N LEU A 92 -14.61 7.38 -10.59
CA LEU A 92 -13.95 6.67 -11.69
C LEU A 92 -12.47 7.05 -11.81
N ASP A 93 -12.17 8.34 -11.91
CA ASP A 93 -10.82 8.85 -12.12
C ASP A 93 -9.89 8.48 -10.94
N ILE A 94 -10.39 8.60 -9.71
CA ILE A 94 -9.63 8.26 -8.49
C ILE A 94 -9.32 6.77 -8.44
N VAL A 95 -10.32 5.90 -8.63
CA VAL A 95 -10.14 4.45 -8.52
C VAL A 95 -9.19 3.93 -9.61
N LEU A 96 -9.38 4.37 -10.86
CA LEU A 96 -8.49 3.98 -11.96
C LEU A 96 -7.06 4.45 -11.70
N ASN A 97 -6.86 5.70 -11.29
CA ASN A 97 -5.52 6.20 -10.99
C ASN A 97 -4.86 5.40 -9.87
N ALA A 98 -5.59 5.17 -8.79
CA ALA A 98 -5.06 4.50 -7.60
C ALA A 98 -4.64 3.05 -7.87
N LYS A 99 -5.35 2.32 -8.74
CA LYS A 99 -4.95 0.95 -9.11
C LYS A 99 -3.90 0.90 -10.22
N THR A 100 -4.04 1.72 -11.27
CA THR A 100 -3.32 1.49 -12.55
C THR A 100 -2.06 2.35 -12.72
N ARG A 101 -1.89 3.43 -11.95
CA ARG A 101 -0.73 4.33 -12.10
C ARG A 101 0.59 3.62 -11.90
N ARG A 102 0.69 2.78 -10.86
CA ARG A 102 1.86 1.97 -10.52
C ARG A 102 1.44 0.88 -9.55
N THR A 103 1.31 -0.35 -10.03
CA THR A 103 0.81 -1.48 -9.23
C THR A 103 1.83 -1.98 -8.20
N GLY A 104 3.13 -1.94 -8.53
CA GLY A 104 4.20 -2.45 -7.67
C GLY A 104 4.61 -1.57 -6.48
N ILE A 105 3.71 -0.72 -5.96
CA ILE A 105 3.95 0.10 -4.76
C ILE A 105 2.88 -0.17 -3.71
N CYS A 106 3.25 -0.02 -2.43
CA CYS A 106 2.36 -0.18 -1.28
C CYS A 106 1.24 0.89 -1.17
N GLY A 107 1.19 1.85 -2.10
CA GLY A 107 0.13 2.85 -2.17
C GLY A 107 -0.92 2.56 -3.25
N ALA A 108 -0.79 1.46 -3.99
CA ALA A 108 -1.77 1.08 -5.00
C ALA A 108 -3.06 0.58 -4.32
N ALA A 109 -4.23 0.92 -4.87
CA ALA A 109 -5.50 0.41 -4.35
C ALA A 109 -5.57 -1.11 -4.45
N GLU A 110 -5.92 -1.80 -3.37
CA GLU A 110 -6.00 -3.27 -3.33
C GLU A 110 -7.43 -3.77 -3.07
N CYS A 111 -8.28 -2.96 -2.45
CA CYS A 111 -9.67 -3.28 -2.19
C CYS A 111 -10.60 -2.08 -2.46
N LEU A 112 -11.68 -2.33 -3.22
CA LEU A 112 -12.72 -1.37 -3.57
C LEU A 112 -14.01 -1.73 -2.83
N LEU A 113 -14.47 -0.82 -1.97
CA LEU A 113 -15.73 -0.90 -1.25
C LEU A 113 -16.74 0.03 -1.92
N ILE A 114 -17.93 -0.47 -2.23
CA ILE A 114 -18.95 0.29 -2.95
C ILE A 114 -20.22 0.30 -2.10
N HIS A 115 -20.73 1.49 -1.77
CA HIS A 115 -21.99 1.60 -1.04
C HIS A 115 -23.15 1.00 -1.85
N HIS A 116 -24.05 0.27 -1.19
CA HIS A 116 -25.13 -0.46 -1.84
C HIS A 116 -26.04 0.43 -2.72
N ASP A 117 -26.39 1.63 -2.27
CA ASP A 117 -27.22 2.58 -3.04
C ASP A 117 -26.63 2.98 -4.42
N VAL A 118 -25.31 2.89 -4.60
CA VAL A 118 -24.64 3.30 -5.84
C VAL A 118 -24.06 2.12 -6.62
N VAL A 119 -24.32 0.88 -6.19
CA VAL A 119 -23.81 -0.32 -6.86
C VAL A 119 -24.29 -0.39 -8.32
N ASP A 120 -25.58 -0.17 -8.56
CA ASP A 120 -26.20 -0.32 -9.88
C ASP A 120 -25.93 0.85 -10.83
N THR A 121 -25.33 1.93 -10.32
CA THR A 121 -24.98 3.12 -11.09
C THR A 121 -23.46 3.25 -11.21
N ILE A 122 -22.84 3.99 -10.30
CA ILE A 122 -21.40 4.29 -10.28
C ILE A 122 -20.59 2.98 -10.14
N GLY A 123 -21.02 2.08 -9.26
CA GLY A 123 -20.31 0.84 -8.94
C GLY A 123 -20.06 -0.05 -10.16
N GLN A 124 -21.10 -0.34 -10.94
CA GLN A 124 -20.92 -1.12 -12.17
C GLN A 124 -20.03 -0.41 -13.20
N GLY A 125 -20.13 0.92 -13.31
CA GLY A 125 -19.31 1.72 -14.21
C GLY A 125 -17.82 1.63 -13.88
N VAL A 126 -17.48 1.79 -12.59
CA VAL A 126 -16.10 1.70 -12.11
C VAL A 126 -15.51 0.31 -12.29
N VAL A 127 -16.27 -0.75 -11.95
CA VAL A 127 -15.80 -2.14 -12.12
C VAL A 127 -15.55 -2.46 -13.60
N ARG A 128 -16.45 -2.05 -14.51
CA ARG A 128 -16.23 -2.25 -15.96
C ARG A 128 -15.00 -1.51 -16.45
N ALA A 129 -14.79 -0.27 -16.02
CA ALA A 129 -13.63 0.50 -16.43
C ALA A 129 -12.30 -0.12 -15.94
N LEU A 130 -12.29 -0.72 -14.75
CA LEU A 130 -11.14 -1.48 -14.25
C LEU A 130 -10.85 -2.68 -15.16
N LEU A 131 -11.87 -3.48 -15.51
CA LEU A 131 -11.75 -4.61 -16.42
C LEU A 131 -11.24 -4.18 -17.80
N ASP A 132 -11.80 -3.11 -18.37
CA ASP A 132 -11.40 -2.55 -19.66
C ASP A 132 -9.95 -2.04 -19.66
N SER A 133 -9.44 -1.64 -18.49
CA SER A 133 -8.05 -1.24 -18.28
C SER A 133 -7.10 -2.42 -18.05
N GLY A 134 -7.60 -3.66 -18.12
CA GLY A 134 -6.84 -4.88 -17.90
C GLY A 134 -6.63 -5.26 -16.44
N VAL A 135 -7.41 -4.69 -15.51
CA VAL A 135 -7.40 -5.09 -14.10
C VAL A 135 -8.28 -6.32 -13.92
N GLU A 136 -7.73 -7.34 -13.28
CA GLU A 136 -8.50 -8.47 -12.78
C GLU A 136 -9.27 -8.06 -11.53
N VAL A 137 -10.59 -8.21 -11.55
CA VAL A 137 -11.45 -7.83 -10.41
C VAL A 137 -11.95 -9.07 -9.68
N ARG A 138 -11.51 -9.23 -8.43
CA ARG A 138 -11.98 -10.26 -7.47
C ARG A 138 -13.26 -9.75 -6.81
N ALA A 139 -14.42 -10.16 -7.32
CA ALA A 139 -15.73 -9.66 -6.97
C ALA A 139 -16.44 -10.47 -5.86
N GLY A 140 -16.96 -9.75 -4.87
CA GLY A 140 -17.98 -10.23 -3.94
C GLY A 140 -19.31 -10.54 -4.63
N GLU A 141 -20.20 -11.26 -3.96
CA GLU A 141 -21.39 -11.89 -4.55
C GLU A 141 -22.21 -10.97 -5.48
N THR A 142 -22.58 -9.78 -5.01
CA THR A 142 -23.38 -8.81 -5.78
C THR A 142 -22.72 -8.37 -7.10
N LEU A 143 -21.38 -8.26 -7.12
CA LEU A 143 -20.65 -7.76 -8.29
C LEU A 143 -20.33 -8.87 -9.31
N ARG A 144 -20.52 -10.15 -8.95
CA ARG A 144 -20.26 -11.31 -9.84
C ARG A 144 -21.17 -11.33 -11.07
N ALA A 145 -22.27 -10.59 -11.06
CA ALA A 145 -23.13 -10.42 -12.23
C ALA A 145 -22.43 -9.63 -13.37
N ILE A 146 -21.36 -8.90 -13.07
CA ILE A 146 -20.57 -8.17 -14.06
C ILE A 146 -19.65 -9.16 -14.79
N VAL A 147 -19.89 -9.33 -16.09
CA VAL A 147 -19.11 -10.21 -16.98
C VAL A 147 -17.63 -9.80 -16.93
N GLY A 148 -16.75 -10.79 -16.74
CA GLY A 148 -15.29 -10.59 -16.67
C GLY A 148 -14.72 -10.52 -15.25
N THR A 149 -15.58 -10.45 -14.21
CA THR A 149 -15.12 -10.55 -12.81
C THR A 149 -14.83 -12.00 -12.40
N GLU A 150 -13.90 -12.18 -11.47
CA GLU A 150 -13.62 -13.46 -10.83
C GLU A 150 -14.19 -13.48 -9.40
N ALA A 151 -14.61 -14.63 -8.89
CA ALA A 151 -15.14 -14.71 -7.54
C ALA A 151 -14.04 -14.43 -6.50
N ALA A 152 -14.27 -13.45 -5.61
CA ALA A 152 -13.44 -13.24 -4.43
C ALA A 152 -13.62 -14.37 -3.42
N THR A 153 -12.53 -14.66 -2.71
CA THR A 153 -12.43 -15.53 -1.55
C THR A 153 -12.18 -14.70 -0.29
N GLU A 154 -12.28 -15.30 0.89
CA GLU A 154 -11.97 -14.60 2.15
C GLU A 154 -10.54 -14.06 2.23
N ASN A 155 -9.60 -14.68 1.50
CA ASN A 155 -8.21 -14.24 1.47
C ASN A 155 -7.99 -12.98 0.63
N ASP A 156 -8.95 -12.56 -0.18
CA ASP A 156 -8.79 -11.42 -1.09
C ASP A 156 -8.99 -10.07 -0.38
N TRP A 157 -9.81 -10.02 0.67
CA TRP A 157 -10.20 -8.77 1.32
C TRP A 157 -9.04 -8.04 2.00
N GLY A 158 -8.05 -8.77 2.51
CA GLY A 158 -6.85 -8.21 3.14
C GLY A 158 -5.57 -8.53 2.35
N ARG A 159 -5.66 -8.63 1.02
CA ARG A 159 -4.52 -9.03 0.19
C ARG A 159 -3.89 -7.84 -0.50
N GLU A 160 -2.60 -7.66 -0.28
CA GLU A 160 -1.75 -6.81 -1.12
C GLU A 160 -1.31 -7.62 -2.34
N TYR A 161 -1.78 -7.24 -3.53
CA TYR A 161 -1.50 -7.93 -4.79
C TYR A 161 -0.22 -7.43 -5.46
N LEU A 162 0.06 -6.12 -5.36
CA LEU A 162 1.14 -5.43 -6.08
C LEU A 162 1.09 -5.65 -7.60
N ASP A 163 -0.11 -5.86 -8.14
CA ASP A 163 -0.35 -6.19 -9.55
C ASP A 163 -1.65 -5.53 -10.06
N MET A 164 -1.99 -5.75 -11.33
CA MET A 164 -3.27 -5.38 -11.96
C MET A 164 -4.42 -6.27 -11.47
N ILE A 165 -4.57 -6.38 -10.14
CA ILE A 165 -5.60 -7.16 -9.45
C ILE A 165 -6.18 -6.28 -8.33
N ILE A 166 -7.49 -6.33 -8.14
CA ILE A 166 -8.19 -5.64 -7.03
C ILE A 166 -9.36 -6.47 -6.52
N ALA A 167 -9.57 -6.50 -5.21
CA ALA A 167 -10.81 -7.01 -4.63
C ALA A 167 -11.91 -5.95 -4.69
N ALA A 168 -13.15 -6.33 -4.95
CA ALA A 168 -14.28 -5.40 -4.96
C ALA A 168 -15.49 -6.01 -4.26
N ARG A 169 -16.11 -5.28 -3.33
CA ARG A 169 -17.36 -5.70 -2.67
C ARG A 169 -18.32 -4.55 -2.45
N VAL A 170 -19.60 -4.91 -2.38
CA VAL A 170 -20.66 -4.02 -1.92
C VAL A 170 -20.69 -4.03 -0.39
N ILE A 171 -20.94 -2.86 0.18
CA ILE A 171 -21.10 -2.66 1.61
C ILE A 171 -22.36 -1.82 1.87
N ASP A 172 -23.01 -2.09 3.01
CA ASP A 172 -24.28 -1.47 3.38
C ASP A 172 -24.13 0.02 3.67
N ASP A 173 -23.11 0.43 4.41
CA ASP A 173 -22.92 1.82 4.80
C ASP A 173 -21.45 2.17 5.14
N ILE A 174 -21.23 3.43 5.50
CA ILE A 174 -19.92 3.97 5.88
C ILE A 174 -19.34 3.29 7.13
N ASP A 175 -20.16 2.89 8.11
CA ASP A 175 -19.68 2.23 9.32
C ASP A 175 -19.20 0.80 9.02
N ALA A 176 -19.91 0.09 8.15
CA ALA A 176 -19.48 -1.19 7.64
C ALA A 176 -18.21 -1.08 6.77
N ALA A 177 -18.03 0.02 6.02
CA ALA A 177 -16.78 0.29 5.29
C ALA A 177 -15.60 0.49 6.24
N ILE A 178 -15.77 1.31 7.28
CA ILE A 178 -14.76 1.51 8.33
C ILE A 178 -14.45 0.18 9.04
N ALA A 179 -15.47 -0.62 9.38
CA ALA A 179 -15.27 -1.92 10.02
C ALA A 179 -14.47 -2.88 9.13
N HIS A 180 -14.75 -2.90 7.82
CA HIS A 180 -13.99 -3.70 6.86
C HIS A 180 -12.53 -3.27 6.80
N ILE A 181 -12.27 -1.96 6.69
CA ILE A 181 -10.92 -1.40 6.64
C ILE A 181 -10.15 -1.73 7.93
N ARG A 182 -10.79 -1.61 9.10
CA ARG A 182 -10.16 -1.99 10.37
C ARG A 182 -9.83 -3.48 10.46
N GLN A 183 -10.64 -4.33 9.84
CA GLN A 183 -10.43 -5.77 9.85
C GLN A 183 -9.33 -6.21 8.88
N TYR A 184 -9.29 -5.62 7.68
CA TYR A 184 -8.48 -6.13 6.56
C TYR A 184 -7.38 -5.17 6.09
N GLY A 185 -7.40 -3.91 6.50
CA GLY A 185 -6.41 -2.90 6.14
C GLY A 185 -5.08 -3.06 6.86
N SER A 186 -4.04 -2.42 6.32
CA SER A 186 -2.70 -2.43 6.90
C SER A 186 -2.33 -1.16 7.67
N ASN A 187 -3.30 -0.26 7.88
CA ASN A 187 -3.10 1.10 8.43
C ASN A 187 -2.07 1.92 7.62
N HIS A 188 -2.01 1.70 6.31
CA HIS A 188 -1.13 2.47 5.42
C HIS A 188 -1.83 3.71 4.86
N THR A 189 -2.86 3.53 4.05
CA THR A 189 -3.64 4.59 3.43
C THR A 189 -5.00 4.03 3.07
N ASP A 190 -6.06 4.75 3.39
CA ASP A 190 -7.43 4.40 3.03
C ASP A 190 -8.17 5.68 2.62
N CYS A 191 -9.17 5.54 1.74
CA CYS A 191 -9.82 6.67 1.08
C CYS A 191 -11.34 6.50 1.07
N ILE A 192 -12.06 7.60 1.34
CA ILE A 192 -13.48 7.75 1.02
C ILE A 192 -13.63 8.70 -0.17
N VAL A 193 -14.52 8.35 -1.10
CA VAL A 193 -14.97 9.23 -2.19
C VAL A 193 -16.42 9.61 -1.91
N THR A 194 -16.66 10.87 -1.58
CA THR A 194 -17.98 11.43 -1.27
C THR A 194 -18.00 12.94 -1.52
N GLU A 195 -19.16 13.50 -1.85
CA GLU A 195 -19.42 14.95 -1.81
C GLU A 195 -20.14 15.37 -0.50
N ASP A 196 -20.36 14.45 0.43
CA ASP A 196 -20.92 14.72 1.76
C ASP A 196 -19.81 14.96 2.78
N ASP A 197 -19.63 16.23 3.17
CA ASP A 197 -18.63 16.65 4.15
C ASP A 197 -18.78 15.93 5.50
N ALA A 198 -20.02 15.63 5.93
CA ALA A 198 -20.25 14.93 7.19
C ALA A 198 -19.84 13.45 7.09
N ALA A 199 -20.05 12.81 5.95
CA ALA A 199 -19.57 11.45 5.70
C ALA A 199 -18.03 11.41 5.68
N ALA A 200 -17.37 12.37 5.02
CA ALA A 200 -15.93 12.49 5.01
C ALA A 200 -15.35 12.68 6.42
N GLU A 201 -15.93 13.58 7.22
CA GLU A 201 -15.51 13.82 8.60
C GLU A 201 -15.72 12.56 9.47
N HIS A 202 -16.85 11.88 9.33
CA HIS A 202 -17.15 10.64 10.06
C HIS A 202 -16.16 9.51 9.74
N PHE A 203 -15.71 9.42 8.48
CA PHE A 203 -14.67 8.47 8.04
C PHE A 203 -13.31 8.82 8.64
N PHE A 204 -12.89 10.10 8.61
CA PHE A 204 -11.56 10.52 9.09
C PHE A 204 -11.38 10.46 10.61
N GLN A 205 -12.47 10.50 11.38
CA GLN A 205 -12.41 10.43 12.84
C GLN A 205 -12.26 9.00 13.39
N ARG A 206 -12.26 7.95 12.55
CA ARG A 206 -12.35 6.54 12.97
C ARG A 206 -11.25 5.67 12.38
#